data_AF-A0A8J2TZZ9-F1
#
_entry.id   AF-A0A8J2TZZ9-F1
#
_cell.length_a   1.000
_cell.length_b   1.000
_cell.length_c   1.000
_cell.angle_alpha   90.00
_cell.angle_beta   90.00
_cell.angle_gamma   90.00
#
_symmetry.space_group_name_H-M   'P 1'
#
loop_
_entity.id
_entity.type
_entity.pdbx_description
1 polymer ?
#
loop_
_entity_poly.entity_id
_entity_poly.type
_entity_poly.pdbx_seq_one_letter_code
_entity_poly.pdbx_strand_id
1 'polypeptide(L)'
;MAGATDDALHAAVDGSALGNPGPAGWAWYIDEDRWAAGGWPRATNNQGELQAVSELLRATAHLDRPLHILCDSQYVINAVTSWLPGWKRRGWKKADGKPVLNREQLQEIDAAMAGRDVTFEWVKGHNDHELNEAADLRARAAATAFQRGEPVPAGPGLGDRPDAGAGREPGGPSSDGQPGAGPEAPRPRSQVVTCTLEAGEADEIVRRARDRGVRPQEELARLIRAGMSALYT
;
A
#
# COMPACT_ATOMS: atom_id res chain seq x y z
N MET A 1 22.37 1.36 30.09
CA MET A 1 21.00 1.94 30.16
C MET A 1 20.19 1.24 29.07
N ALA A 2 19.61 0.08 29.36
CA ALA A 2 18.74 -0.66 28.45
C ALA A 2 17.38 -0.76 29.12
N GLY A 3 16.35 -0.20 28.51
CA GLY A 3 15.00 -0.17 29.07
C GLY A 3 14.11 0.82 28.35
N ALA A 4 13.64 0.45 27.16
CA ALA A 4 12.46 1.01 26.49
C ALA A 4 12.22 0.24 25.18
N THR A 5 11.61 -0.94 25.23
CA THR A 5 11.04 -1.58 24.02
C THR A 5 9.85 -2.52 24.25
N ASP A 6 9.45 -2.82 25.50
CA ASP A 6 8.46 -3.88 25.76
C ASP A 6 7.00 -3.39 25.91
N ASP A 7 6.72 -2.10 25.63
CA ASP A 7 5.37 -1.52 25.82
C ASP A 7 4.74 -0.94 24.55
N ALA A 8 5.38 -1.11 23.39
CA ALA A 8 4.77 -0.72 22.12
C ALA A 8 3.65 -1.70 21.74
N LEU A 9 2.54 -1.18 21.22
CA LEU A 9 1.56 -1.99 20.51
C LEU A 9 2.11 -2.30 19.12
N HIS A 10 2.29 -3.58 18.80
CA HIS A 10 2.74 -4.01 17.48
C HIS A 10 1.54 -4.29 16.59
N ALA A 11 1.56 -3.76 15.38
CA ALA A 11 0.53 -3.97 14.39
C ALA A 11 1.16 -4.03 12.99
N ALA A 12 0.57 -4.80 12.08
CA ALA A 12 0.91 -4.74 10.67
C ALA A 12 -0.21 -4.07 9.88
N VAL A 13 0.17 -3.46 8.75
CA VAL A 13 -0.74 -2.84 7.80
C VAL A 13 -0.40 -3.31 6.40
N ASP A 14 -1.42 -3.58 5.59
CA ASP A 14 -1.22 -3.90 4.19
C ASP A 14 -2.40 -3.45 3.30
N GLY A 15 -2.13 -3.31 2.01
CA GLY A 15 -3.09 -3.02 0.96
C GLY A 15 -2.92 -3.95 -0.22
N SER A 16 -4.05 -4.38 -0.80
CA SER A 16 -4.07 -5.28 -1.95
C SER A 16 -4.95 -4.72 -3.05
N ALA A 17 -4.50 -4.76 -4.30
CA ALA A 17 -5.31 -4.39 -5.46
C ALA A 17 -5.31 -5.50 -6.53
N LEU A 18 -6.50 -6.00 -6.88
CA LEU A 18 -6.72 -6.99 -7.94
C LEU A 18 -6.72 -6.29 -9.32
N GLY A 19 -5.50 -5.98 -9.78
CA GLY A 19 -5.26 -5.03 -10.86
C GLY A 19 -5.07 -3.63 -10.27
N ASN A 20 -4.16 -2.82 -10.85
CA ASN A 20 -3.73 -1.56 -10.24
C ASN A 20 -3.84 -0.39 -11.25
N PRO A 21 -4.94 0.39 -11.25
CA PRO A 21 -6.07 0.34 -10.32
C PRO A 21 -7.10 -0.78 -10.62
N GLY A 22 -7.79 -1.25 -9.59
CA GLY A 22 -8.78 -2.33 -9.63
C GLY A 22 -9.49 -2.51 -8.28
N PRO A 23 -10.33 -3.54 -8.10
CA PRO A 23 -10.90 -3.87 -6.80
C PRO A 23 -9.79 -3.99 -5.77
N ALA A 24 -9.89 -3.24 -4.68
CA ALA A 24 -8.81 -3.09 -3.74
C ALA A 24 -9.31 -3.18 -2.31
N GLY A 25 -8.43 -3.64 -1.44
CA GLY A 25 -8.66 -3.78 -0.02
C GLY A 25 -7.50 -3.23 0.79
N TRP A 26 -7.77 -2.98 2.05
CA TRP A 26 -6.83 -2.56 3.07
C TRP A 26 -7.10 -3.38 4.32
N ALA A 27 -6.07 -3.62 5.12
CA ALA A 27 -6.24 -4.22 6.44
C ALA A 27 -5.16 -3.77 7.40
N TRP A 28 -5.52 -3.67 8.66
CA TRP A 28 -4.56 -3.64 9.76
C TRP A 28 -4.81 -4.82 10.69
N TYR A 29 -3.75 -5.31 11.30
CA TYR A 29 -3.77 -6.53 12.11
C TYR A 29 -2.88 -6.38 13.33
N ILE A 30 -3.43 -6.66 14.52
CA ILE A 30 -2.68 -6.79 15.78
C ILE A 30 -2.68 -8.27 16.18
N ASP A 31 -3.88 -8.88 16.23
CA ASP A 31 -4.12 -10.29 16.44
C ASP A 31 -5.50 -10.70 15.91
N GLU A 32 -5.89 -11.96 16.06
CA GLU A 32 -7.15 -12.51 15.55
C GLU A 32 -8.41 -11.86 16.15
N ASP A 33 -8.31 -11.30 17.36
CA ASP A 33 -9.41 -10.59 18.02
C ASP A 33 -9.37 -9.08 17.74
N ARG A 34 -8.26 -8.58 17.19
CA ARG A 34 -7.99 -7.15 16.96
C ARG A 34 -7.45 -6.91 15.56
N TRP A 35 -8.37 -6.81 14.60
CA TRP A 35 -8.07 -6.46 13.22
C TRP A 35 -9.27 -5.81 12.54
N ALA A 36 -9.02 -5.04 11.50
CA ALA A 36 -10.07 -4.59 10.60
C ALA A 36 -9.61 -4.55 9.16
N ALA A 37 -10.56 -4.72 8.25
CA ALA A 37 -10.34 -4.64 6.82
C ALA A 37 -11.49 -3.92 6.10
N GLY A 38 -11.19 -3.37 4.95
CA GLY A 38 -12.16 -2.68 4.10
C GLY A 38 -11.63 -2.57 2.68
N GLY A 39 -12.29 -1.79 1.83
CA GLY A 39 -11.84 -1.65 0.45
C GLY A 39 -12.76 -0.82 -0.43
N TRP A 40 -12.51 -0.89 -1.73
CA TRP A 40 -13.29 -0.20 -2.76
C TRP A 40 -13.41 -1.04 -4.03
N PRO A 41 -14.44 -0.80 -4.86
CA PRO A 41 -14.55 -1.41 -6.19
C PRO A 41 -13.38 -1.05 -7.11
N ARG A 42 -12.74 0.11 -6.89
CA ARG A 42 -11.60 0.57 -7.67
C ARG A 42 -10.69 1.52 -6.89
N ALA A 43 -9.49 1.06 -6.56
CA ALA A 43 -8.40 1.89 -6.05
C ALA A 43 -7.04 1.28 -6.45
N THR A 44 -5.95 1.93 -6.07
CA THR A 44 -4.57 1.45 -6.27
C THR A 44 -4.05 0.74 -5.02
N ASN A 45 -2.98 -0.04 -5.16
CA ASN A 45 -2.33 -0.70 -4.01
C ASN A 45 -1.92 0.33 -2.95
N ASN A 46 -1.22 1.39 -3.38
CA ASN A 46 -0.75 2.45 -2.50
C ASN A 46 -1.89 3.19 -1.76
N GLN A 47 -3.08 3.29 -2.36
CA GLN A 47 -4.25 3.85 -1.66
C GLN A 47 -4.74 2.89 -0.57
N GLY A 48 -4.73 1.58 -0.81
CA GLY A 48 -5.04 0.56 0.20
C GLY A 48 -4.05 0.58 1.36
N GLU A 49 -2.74 0.57 1.07
CA GLU A 49 -1.69 0.58 2.10
C GLU A 49 -1.76 1.85 2.98
N LEU A 50 -1.96 3.03 2.36
CA LEU A 50 -2.12 4.29 3.12
C LEU A 50 -3.41 4.29 3.96
N GLN A 51 -4.50 3.71 3.45
CA GLN A 51 -5.73 3.60 4.22
C GLN A 51 -5.57 2.69 5.43
N ALA A 52 -4.88 1.56 5.28
CA ALA A 52 -4.60 0.66 6.39
C ALA A 52 -3.88 1.40 7.54
N VAL A 53 -2.90 2.24 7.22
CA VAL A 53 -2.25 3.13 8.21
C VAL A 53 -3.25 4.11 8.83
N SER A 54 -4.04 4.82 8.02
CA SER A 54 -5.03 5.80 8.51
C SER A 54 -6.05 5.16 9.47
N GLU A 55 -6.58 3.99 9.12
CA GLU A 55 -7.56 3.26 9.91
C GLU A 55 -6.97 2.68 11.20
N LEU A 56 -5.75 2.15 11.16
CA LEU A 56 -5.05 1.70 12.36
C LEU A 56 -4.83 2.87 13.34
N LEU A 57 -4.36 4.02 12.82
CA LEU A 57 -4.14 5.21 13.63
C LEU A 57 -5.44 5.72 14.25
N ARG A 58 -6.54 5.70 13.49
CA ARG A 58 -7.88 6.08 13.97
C ARG A 58 -8.39 5.14 15.05
N ALA A 59 -8.31 3.82 14.81
CA ALA A 59 -8.78 2.81 15.76
C ALA A 59 -8.04 2.91 17.10
N THR A 60 -6.73 3.17 17.06
CA THR A 60 -5.86 3.24 18.24
C THR A 60 -5.73 4.64 18.84
N ALA A 61 -6.46 5.64 18.34
CA ALA A 61 -6.29 7.05 18.73
C ALA A 61 -6.50 7.35 20.23
N HIS A 62 -7.26 6.50 20.93
CA HIS A 62 -7.55 6.62 22.36
C HIS A 62 -6.55 5.89 23.26
N LEU A 63 -5.62 5.13 22.67
CA LEU A 63 -4.59 4.42 23.41
C LEU A 63 -3.40 5.34 23.69
N ASP A 64 -3.04 5.48 24.95
CA ASP A 64 -1.86 6.23 25.40
C ASP A 64 -0.64 5.30 25.51
N ARG A 65 -0.21 4.75 24.37
CA ARG A 65 0.99 3.90 24.29
C ARG A 65 1.65 4.02 22.90
N PRO A 66 2.97 3.75 22.78
CA PRO A 66 3.64 3.73 21.50
C PRO A 66 3.03 2.71 20.54
N LEU A 67 2.99 3.06 19.25
CA LEU A 67 2.55 2.18 18.17
C LEU A 67 3.74 1.85 17.26
N HIS A 68 3.98 0.57 17.05
CA HIS A 68 5.01 0.07 16.15
C HIS A 68 4.35 -0.63 14.97
N ILE A 69 4.48 -0.04 13.77
CA ILE A 69 3.77 -0.46 12.56
C ILE A 69 4.72 -1.19 11.62
N LEU A 70 4.39 -2.44 11.30
CA LEU A 70 5.05 -3.23 10.28
C LEU A 70 4.36 -3.02 8.95
N CYS A 71 5.14 -2.77 7.90
CA CYS A 71 4.63 -2.53 6.56
C CYS A 71 5.66 -2.97 5.52
N ASP A 72 5.25 -3.67 4.48
CA ASP A 72 6.15 -4.07 3.40
C ASP A 72 6.27 -3.02 2.27
N SER A 73 5.44 -1.98 2.33
CA SER A 73 5.49 -0.85 1.40
C SER A 73 6.53 0.18 1.80
N GLN A 74 7.67 0.12 1.11
CA GLN A 74 8.66 1.20 1.16
C GLN A 74 8.07 2.55 0.72
N TYR A 75 7.06 2.57 -0.17
CA TYR A 75 6.40 3.81 -0.57
C TYR A 75 5.70 4.45 0.63
N VAL A 76 4.89 3.68 1.38
CA VAL A 76 4.15 4.21 2.54
C VAL A 76 5.12 4.68 3.63
N ILE A 77 6.10 3.86 3.97
CA ILE A 77 7.09 4.20 5.00
C ILE A 77 7.81 5.50 4.63
N ASN A 78 8.33 5.61 3.41
CA ASN A 78 9.04 6.82 2.98
C ASN A 78 8.09 8.03 2.86
N ALA A 79 6.86 7.84 2.39
CA ALA A 79 5.88 8.91 2.28
C ALA A 79 5.58 9.52 3.65
N VAL A 80 5.30 8.69 4.65
CA VAL A 80 4.92 9.15 6.00
C VAL A 80 6.11 9.69 6.78
N THR A 81 7.25 8.99 6.77
CA THR A 81 8.40 9.31 7.63
C THR A 81 9.34 10.36 7.04
N SER A 82 9.58 10.31 5.72
CA SER A 82 10.67 11.06 5.08
C SER A 82 10.17 12.22 4.21
N TRP A 83 9.12 12.02 3.43
CA TRP A 83 8.70 12.99 2.41
C TRP A 83 7.64 13.97 2.90
N LEU A 84 6.67 13.49 3.68
CA LEU A 84 5.55 14.28 4.19
C LEU A 84 5.97 15.58 4.89
N PRO A 85 6.97 15.60 5.80
CA PRO A 85 7.43 16.86 6.42
C PRO A 85 7.93 17.88 5.39
N GLY A 86 8.57 17.42 4.32
CA GLY A 86 9.01 18.27 3.21
C GLY A 86 7.86 18.77 2.36
N TRP A 87 6.89 17.91 2.05
CA TRP A 87 5.71 18.28 1.28
C TRP A 87 4.82 19.27 2.02
N LYS A 88 4.59 19.08 3.33
CA LYS A 88 3.83 20.00 4.19
C LYS A 88 4.41 21.41 4.16
N ARG A 89 5.73 21.55 4.30
CA ARG A 89 6.44 22.84 4.19
C ARG A 89 6.31 23.50 2.81
N ARG A 90 6.08 22.71 1.76
CA ARG A 90 5.96 23.18 0.37
C ARG A 90 4.53 23.27 -0.13
N GLY A 91 3.55 23.29 0.77
CA GLY A 91 2.13 23.39 0.42
C GLY A 91 1.64 22.18 -0.37
N TRP A 92 2.12 20.98 -0.02
CA TRP A 92 1.75 19.70 -0.65
C TRP A 92 2.12 19.58 -2.14
N LYS A 93 3.31 20.07 -2.48
CA LYS A 93 3.92 19.97 -3.81
C LYS A 93 5.24 19.22 -3.79
N LYS A 94 5.49 18.43 -4.83
CA LYS A 94 6.74 17.73 -5.10
C LYS A 94 7.84 18.67 -5.61
N ALA A 95 9.08 18.18 -5.70
CA ALA A 95 10.25 18.95 -6.18
C ALA A 95 10.01 19.60 -7.55
N ASP A 96 9.35 18.87 -8.44
CA ASP A 96 8.95 19.31 -9.79
C ASP A 96 7.72 20.25 -9.82
N GLY A 97 7.22 20.68 -8.66
CA GLY A 97 6.06 21.57 -8.54
C GLY A 97 4.71 20.88 -8.72
N LYS A 98 4.69 19.58 -9.08
CA LYS A 98 3.44 18.83 -9.23
C LYS A 98 2.79 18.54 -7.88
N PRO A 99 1.46 18.37 -7.83
CA PRO A 99 0.78 17.91 -6.63
C PRO A 99 1.34 16.57 -6.12
N VAL A 100 1.32 16.40 -4.80
CA VAL A 100 1.58 15.11 -4.16
C VAL A 100 0.39 14.18 -4.43
N LEU A 101 0.68 12.95 -4.85
CA LEU A 101 -0.34 11.89 -5.01
C LEU A 101 -0.79 11.41 -3.62
N ASN A 102 -2.05 10.98 -3.50
CA ASN A 102 -2.64 10.52 -2.23
C ASN A 102 -2.57 11.57 -1.11
N ARG A 103 -2.60 12.85 -1.48
CA ARG A 103 -2.46 13.98 -0.56
C ARG A 103 -3.48 13.91 0.58
N GLU A 104 -4.74 13.58 0.28
CA GLU A 104 -5.81 13.54 1.28
C GLU A 104 -5.51 12.49 2.36
N GLN A 105 -5.17 11.25 1.99
CA GLN A 105 -4.79 10.22 2.97
C GLN A 105 -3.54 10.62 3.77
N LEU A 106 -2.54 11.20 3.12
CA LEU A 106 -1.33 11.66 3.81
C LEU A 106 -1.60 12.79 4.81
N GLN A 107 -2.57 13.68 4.51
CA GLN A 107 -3.00 14.71 5.45
C GLN A 107 -3.74 14.12 6.65
N GLU A 108 -4.56 13.09 6.44
CA GLU A 108 -5.23 12.37 7.53
C GLU A 108 -4.23 11.65 8.44
N ILE A 109 -3.24 10.96 7.85
CA ILE A 109 -2.16 10.27 8.58
C ILE A 109 -1.33 11.28 9.39
N ASP A 110 -0.91 12.40 8.78
CA ASP A 110 -0.18 13.49 9.47
C ASP A 110 -0.94 13.98 10.71
N ALA A 111 -2.26 14.21 10.56
CA ALA A 111 -3.10 14.64 11.66
C ALA A 111 -3.26 13.56 12.73
N ALA A 112 -3.43 12.30 12.34
CA ALA A 112 -3.66 11.18 13.25
C ALA A 112 -2.39 10.72 14.01
N MET A 113 -1.20 11.06 13.50
CA MET A 113 0.08 10.84 14.18
C MET A 113 0.48 11.99 15.11
N ALA A 114 -0.16 13.16 15.01
CA ALA A 114 0.24 14.35 15.76
C ALA A 114 0.18 14.10 17.27
N GLY A 115 1.32 14.25 17.95
CA GLY A 115 1.44 14.07 19.40
C GLY A 115 1.52 12.62 19.87
N ARG A 116 1.67 11.65 18.96
CA ARG A 116 1.79 10.22 19.27
C ARG A 116 3.19 9.70 18.95
N ASP A 117 3.61 8.68 19.68
CA ASP A 117 4.81 7.90 19.36
C ASP A 117 4.45 6.78 18.39
N VAL A 118 4.72 7.00 17.10
CA VAL A 118 4.42 6.04 16.02
C VAL A 118 5.70 5.78 15.25
N THR A 119 6.11 4.52 15.20
CA THR A 119 7.30 4.05 14.49
C THR A 119 6.92 3.06 13.40
N PHE A 120 7.77 2.95 12.39
CA PHE A 120 7.58 2.03 11.26
C PHE A 120 8.77 1.10 11.12
N GLU A 121 8.51 -0.18 10.86
CA GLU A 121 9.49 -1.16 10.44
C GLU A 121 9.15 -1.66 9.04
N TRP A 122 10.13 -1.61 8.14
CA TRP A 122 10.00 -2.24 6.85
C TRP A 122 10.24 -3.74 6.99
N VAL A 123 9.24 -4.53 6.60
CA VAL A 123 9.38 -5.98 6.51
C VAL A 123 9.32 -6.40 5.05
N LYS A 124 9.98 -7.51 4.72
CA LYS A 124 9.83 -8.09 3.39
C LYS A 124 8.54 -8.88 3.33
N GLY A 125 7.62 -8.52 2.44
CA GLY A 125 6.40 -9.30 2.21
C GLY A 125 6.69 -10.73 1.74
N HIS A 126 5.83 -11.68 2.12
CA HIS A 126 5.92 -13.10 1.80
C HIS A 126 7.21 -13.77 2.30
N ASN A 127 7.62 -13.42 3.52
CA ASN A 127 8.85 -13.94 4.15
C ASN A 127 8.60 -14.34 5.61
N ASP A 128 7.47 -15.01 5.86
CA ASP A 128 7.08 -15.60 7.16
C ASP A 128 6.94 -14.60 8.33
N HIS A 129 6.64 -13.33 8.05
CA HIS A 129 6.32 -12.37 9.11
C HIS A 129 4.82 -12.45 9.46
N GLU A 130 4.48 -13.22 10.50
CA GLU A 130 3.09 -13.60 10.85
C GLU A 130 2.10 -12.42 10.85
N LEU A 131 2.44 -11.29 11.48
CA LEU A 131 1.56 -10.11 11.49
C LEU A 131 1.32 -9.55 10.07
N ASN A 132 2.35 -9.48 9.23
CA ASN A 132 2.27 -8.93 7.88
C ASN A 132 1.49 -9.86 6.96
N GLU A 133 1.76 -11.17 7.01
CA GLU A 133 1.00 -12.17 6.23
C GLU A 133 -0.48 -12.17 6.64
N ALA A 134 -0.77 -11.97 7.94
CA ALA A 134 -2.12 -11.83 8.43
C ALA A 134 -2.83 -10.57 7.88
N ALA A 135 -2.11 -9.45 7.75
CA ALA A 135 -2.63 -8.23 7.13
C ALA A 135 -2.84 -8.39 5.61
N ASP A 136 -1.87 -8.96 4.87
CA ASP A 136 -1.99 -9.22 3.42
C ASP A 136 -3.19 -10.11 3.11
N LEU A 137 -3.33 -11.22 3.85
CA LEU A 137 -4.45 -12.14 3.68
C LEU A 137 -5.80 -11.41 3.78
N ARG A 138 -5.94 -10.51 4.76
CA ARG A 138 -7.18 -9.75 5.02
C ARG A 138 -7.41 -8.67 3.98
N ALA A 139 -6.36 -7.93 3.59
CA ALA A 139 -6.44 -6.92 2.55
C ALA A 139 -6.84 -7.55 1.20
N ARG A 140 -6.23 -8.69 0.86
CA ARG A 140 -6.55 -9.46 -0.34
C ARG A 140 -7.95 -10.06 -0.31
N ALA A 141 -8.41 -10.54 0.85
CA ALA A 141 -9.77 -11.02 1.03
C ALA A 141 -10.80 -9.90 0.79
N ALA A 142 -10.56 -8.70 1.33
CA ALA A 142 -11.41 -7.54 1.10
C ALA A 142 -11.44 -7.13 -0.39
N ALA A 143 -10.28 -7.06 -1.05
CA ALA A 143 -10.21 -6.79 -2.50
C ALA A 143 -10.99 -7.82 -3.33
N THR A 144 -10.91 -9.10 -2.95
CA THR A 144 -11.62 -10.21 -3.59
C THR A 144 -13.13 -10.10 -3.40
N ALA A 145 -13.58 -9.74 -2.19
CA ALA A 145 -15.00 -9.51 -1.92
C ALA A 145 -15.57 -8.41 -2.82
N PHE A 146 -14.84 -7.29 -2.99
CA PHE A 146 -15.22 -6.24 -3.93
C PHE A 146 -15.24 -6.70 -5.40
N GLN A 147 -14.29 -7.53 -5.82
CA GLN A 147 -14.28 -8.09 -7.17
C GLN A 147 -15.52 -8.97 -7.43
N ARG A 148 -15.98 -9.70 -6.40
CA ARG A 148 -17.10 -10.65 -6.49
C ARG A 148 -18.46 -10.05 -6.15
N GLY A 149 -18.52 -8.84 -5.60
CA GLY A 149 -19.74 -8.26 -5.06
C GLY A 149 -20.23 -8.96 -3.79
N GLU A 150 -19.32 -9.53 -3.03
CA GLU A 150 -19.59 -10.24 -1.77
C GLU A 150 -19.44 -9.31 -0.55
N PRO A 151 -20.04 -9.65 0.59
CA PRO A 151 -19.80 -8.93 1.84
C PRO A 151 -18.31 -8.91 2.21
N VAL A 152 -17.79 -7.73 2.55
CA VAL A 152 -16.39 -7.54 2.94
C VAL A 152 -16.19 -8.06 4.37
N PRO A 153 -15.18 -8.93 4.62
CA PRO A 153 -14.86 -9.36 5.97
C PRO A 153 -14.21 -8.21 6.75
N ALA A 154 -15.02 -7.42 7.46
CA ALA A 154 -14.57 -6.19 8.10
C ALA A 154 -13.70 -6.39 9.35
N GLY A 155 -13.73 -7.58 9.95
CA GLY A 155 -13.02 -7.90 11.19
C GLY A 155 -13.72 -7.41 12.46
N PRO A 156 -13.23 -7.82 13.65
CA PRO A 156 -13.78 -7.47 14.95
C PRO A 156 -13.49 -6.02 15.39
N GLY A 157 -12.64 -5.28 14.67
CA GLY A 157 -12.15 -3.97 15.12
C GLY A 157 -11.13 -4.13 16.24
N LEU A 158 -10.98 -3.13 17.12
CA LEU A 158 -9.97 -3.17 18.20
C LEU A 158 -10.47 -3.90 19.46
N GLY A 159 -11.69 -4.42 19.48
CA GLY A 159 -12.28 -5.12 20.62
C GLY A 159 -12.90 -4.21 21.70
N ASP A 160 -12.61 -2.91 21.69
CA ASP A 160 -13.19 -1.94 22.63
C ASP A 160 -14.30 -1.09 21.96
N ARG A 161 -15.54 -1.56 22.15
CA ARG A 161 -16.88 -0.91 22.02
C ARG A 161 -17.81 -1.23 20.84
N PRO A 162 -19.14 -1.16 21.10
CA PRO A 162 -20.16 -1.88 20.35
C PRO A 162 -20.53 -1.20 19.03
N ASP A 163 -20.83 -2.09 18.10
CA ASP A 163 -21.62 -1.92 16.89
C ASP A 163 -21.01 -1.18 15.69
N ALA A 164 -21.25 -1.82 14.55
CA ALA A 164 -20.79 -1.46 13.24
C ALA A 164 -21.48 -0.18 12.75
N GLY A 165 -20.68 0.83 12.44
CA GLY A 165 -21.08 1.96 11.63
C GLY A 165 -20.78 1.69 10.16
N ALA A 166 -21.69 0.99 9.49
CA ALA A 166 -21.72 0.89 8.04
C ALA A 166 -21.65 2.26 7.36
N GLY A 167 -20.87 2.33 6.28
CA GLY A 167 -21.04 3.25 5.15
C GLY A 167 -21.19 4.74 5.48
N ARG A 168 -20.07 5.48 5.38
CA ARG A 168 -20.14 6.91 5.08
C ARG A 168 -19.66 7.14 3.65
N GLU A 169 -20.62 7.34 2.74
CA GLU A 169 -20.34 7.91 1.42
C GLU A 169 -19.85 9.36 1.57
N PRO A 170 -18.81 9.79 0.83
CA PRO A 170 -18.61 11.20 0.55
C PRO A 170 -19.47 11.60 -0.65
N GLY A 171 -20.30 12.63 -0.46
CA GLY A 171 -21.29 13.08 -1.42
C GLY A 171 -20.75 13.54 -2.77
N GLY A 172 -21.56 13.34 -3.80
CA GLY A 172 -21.53 14.15 -5.03
C GLY A 172 -22.58 15.27 -5.01
N PRO A 173 -22.71 16.08 -6.08
CA PRO A 173 -21.97 16.00 -7.34
C PRO A 173 -21.31 17.34 -7.75
N SER A 174 -20.31 17.25 -8.63
CA SER A 174 -20.09 18.25 -9.68
C SER A 174 -19.84 17.53 -10.99
N SER A 175 -20.81 17.69 -11.89
CA SER A 175 -20.77 17.27 -13.29
C SER A 175 -19.75 18.08 -14.06
N ASP A 176 -18.90 17.40 -14.83
CA ASP A 176 -18.49 17.88 -16.15
C ASP A 176 -18.23 16.66 -17.02
N GLY A 177 -19.00 16.56 -18.11
CA GLY A 177 -18.95 15.43 -19.03
C GLY A 177 -17.82 15.56 -20.05
N GLN A 178 -17.37 14.41 -20.57
CA GLN A 178 -16.90 14.23 -21.95
C GLN A 178 -16.69 12.73 -22.28
N PRO A 179 -16.58 12.34 -23.56
CA PRO A 179 -17.52 11.44 -24.21
C PRO A 179 -17.03 9.99 -24.33
N GLY A 180 -17.98 9.11 -24.63
CA GLY A 180 -17.79 7.66 -24.70
C GLY A 180 -16.70 7.20 -25.68
N ALA A 181 -16.03 6.11 -25.29
CA ALA A 181 -15.17 5.32 -26.14
C ALA A 181 -15.80 3.93 -26.33
N GLY A 182 -15.87 3.49 -27.59
CA GLY A 182 -16.43 2.21 -28.01
C GLY A 182 -15.63 0.97 -27.54
N PRO A 183 -16.02 -0.23 -28.00
CA PRO A 183 -15.51 -1.49 -27.44
C PRO A 183 -14.01 -1.67 -27.70
N GLU A 184 -13.23 -1.80 -26.63
CA GLU A 184 -11.77 -1.97 -26.66
C GLU A 184 -11.38 -3.43 -26.94
N ALA A 185 -10.46 -3.63 -27.89
CA ALA A 185 -9.95 -4.94 -28.31
C ALA A 185 -9.20 -5.69 -27.18
N PRO A 186 -9.15 -7.03 -27.19
CA PRO A 186 -8.51 -7.81 -26.13
C PRO A 186 -7.01 -7.51 -26.03
N ARG A 187 -6.59 -7.06 -24.84
CA ARG A 187 -5.18 -6.78 -24.52
C ARG A 187 -4.41 -8.10 -24.30
N PRO A 188 -3.11 -8.17 -24.67
CA PRO A 188 -2.31 -9.36 -24.47
C PRO A 188 -2.14 -9.66 -22.97
N ARG A 189 -2.19 -10.95 -22.62
CA ARG A 189 -1.98 -11.43 -21.24
C ARG A 189 -0.53 -11.17 -20.83
N SER A 190 -0.30 -10.35 -19.82
CA SER A 190 1.00 -10.17 -19.18
C SER A 190 1.11 -11.04 -17.92
N GLN A 191 2.31 -11.56 -17.64
CA GLN A 191 2.64 -12.24 -16.39
C GLN A 191 3.69 -11.42 -15.64
N VAL A 192 3.56 -11.37 -14.31
CA VAL A 192 4.54 -10.73 -13.43
C VAL A 192 5.50 -11.80 -12.94
N VAL A 193 6.80 -11.51 -13.04
CA VAL A 193 7.88 -12.40 -12.57
C VAL A 193 8.70 -11.63 -11.56
N THR A 194 8.91 -12.22 -10.39
CA THR A 194 9.78 -11.70 -9.34
C THR A 194 11.06 -12.54 -9.30
N CYS A 195 12.22 -11.89 -9.33
CA CYS A 195 13.51 -12.54 -9.15
C CYS A 195 14.41 -11.70 -8.24
N THR A 196 15.34 -12.35 -7.55
CA THR A 196 16.38 -11.70 -6.77
C THR A 196 17.58 -11.44 -7.67
N LEU A 197 18.18 -10.27 -7.53
CA LEU A 197 19.42 -9.88 -8.21
C LEU A 197 20.43 -9.45 -7.15
N GLU A 198 21.69 -9.84 -7.33
CA GLU A 198 22.78 -9.27 -6.55
C GLU A 198 22.95 -7.79 -6.89
N ALA A 199 23.44 -6.98 -5.95
CA ALA A 199 23.56 -5.53 -6.13
C ALA A 199 24.38 -5.17 -7.38
N GLY A 200 25.45 -5.92 -7.66
CA GLY A 200 26.28 -5.70 -8.86
C GLY A 200 25.56 -6.02 -10.17
N GLU A 201 24.64 -6.98 -10.17
CA GLU A 201 23.83 -7.32 -11.36
C GLU A 201 22.78 -6.24 -11.64
N ALA A 202 22.15 -5.72 -10.58
CA ALA A 202 21.23 -4.61 -10.68
C ALA A 202 21.92 -3.34 -11.23
N ASP A 203 23.12 -3.03 -10.73
CA ASP A 203 23.94 -1.91 -11.21
C ASP A 203 24.31 -2.07 -12.69
N GLU A 204 24.62 -3.30 -13.11
CA GLU A 204 24.94 -3.57 -14.51
C GLU A 204 23.72 -3.37 -15.43
N ILE A 205 22.53 -3.79 -15.00
CA ILE A 205 21.28 -3.55 -15.75
C ILE A 205 21.01 -2.06 -15.88
N VAL A 206 21.19 -1.29 -14.80
CA VAL A 206 21.02 0.17 -14.80
C VAL A 206 22.04 0.84 -15.73
N ARG A 207 23.29 0.40 -15.70
CA ARG A 207 24.35 0.90 -16.59
C ARG A 207 24.02 0.63 -18.06
N ARG A 208 23.65 -0.61 -18.40
CA ARG A 208 23.28 -1.01 -19.78
C ARG A 208 22.04 -0.27 -20.29
N ALA A 209 21.05 -0.04 -19.42
CA ALA A 209 19.87 0.74 -19.75
C ALA A 209 20.22 2.19 -20.07
N ARG A 210 21.13 2.79 -19.27
CA ARG A 210 21.67 4.15 -19.53
C ARG A 210 22.41 4.23 -20.86
N ASP A 211 23.30 3.28 -21.14
CA ASP A 211 24.08 3.24 -22.39
C ASP A 211 23.17 3.13 -23.64
N ARG A 212 21.97 2.55 -23.48
CA ARG A 212 20.97 2.34 -24.54
C ARG A 212 19.86 3.39 -24.57
N GLY A 213 19.82 4.32 -23.61
CA GLY A 213 18.76 5.32 -23.53
C GLY A 213 17.37 4.76 -23.21
N VAL A 214 17.29 3.58 -22.59
CA VAL A 214 16.02 2.89 -22.23
C VAL A 214 15.84 2.86 -20.71
N ARG A 215 14.65 2.48 -20.24
CA ARG A 215 14.42 2.32 -18.81
C ARG A 215 14.99 0.98 -18.30
N PRO A 216 15.44 0.88 -17.03
CA PRO A 216 15.98 -0.38 -16.49
C PRO A 216 15.05 -1.58 -16.64
N GLN A 217 13.74 -1.40 -16.46
CA GLN A 217 12.73 -2.45 -16.67
C GLN A 217 12.61 -2.93 -18.13
N GLU A 218 12.90 -2.06 -19.10
CA GLU A 218 12.87 -2.42 -20.52
C GLU A 218 14.10 -3.24 -20.90
N GLU A 219 15.27 -2.89 -20.34
CA GLU A 219 16.50 -3.68 -20.51
C GLU A 219 16.37 -5.02 -19.78
N LEU A 220 15.81 -5.06 -18.57
CA LEU A 220 15.53 -6.31 -17.86
C LEU A 220 14.59 -7.21 -18.66
N ALA A 221 13.48 -6.68 -19.18
CA ALA A 221 12.56 -7.43 -20.02
C ALA A 221 13.23 -7.94 -21.32
N ARG A 222 14.19 -7.17 -21.88
CA ARG A 222 14.99 -7.59 -23.04
C ARG A 222 15.92 -8.76 -22.69
N LEU A 223 16.60 -8.69 -21.55
CA LEU A 223 17.48 -9.75 -21.06
C LEU A 223 16.72 -11.05 -20.80
N ILE A 224 15.55 -10.96 -20.17
CA ILE A 224 14.65 -12.11 -19.96
C ILE A 224 14.26 -12.74 -21.30
N ARG A 225 13.81 -11.94 -22.28
CA ARG A 225 13.46 -12.45 -23.62
C ARG A 225 14.63 -13.13 -24.31
N ALA A 226 15.82 -12.53 -24.26
CA ALA A 226 17.03 -13.09 -24.88
C ALA A 226 17.45 -14.42 -24.21
N GLY A 227 17.41 -14.48 -22.87
CA GLY A 227 17.70 -15.71 -22.12
C GLY A 227 16.69 -16.81 -22.40
N MET A 228 15.41 -16.48 -22.47
CA MET A 228 14.35 -17.43 -22.85
C MET A 228 14.49 -17.92 -24.29
N SER A 229 14.98 -17.12 -25.24
CA SER A 229 15.25 -17.63 -26.60
C SER A 229 16.46 -18.57 -26.64
N ALA A 230 17.48 -18.32 -25.83
CA ALA A 230 18.71 -19.12 -25.80
C ALA A 230 18.56 -20.49 -25.10
N LEU A 231 17.62 -20.63 -24.16
CA LEU A 231 17.40 -21.87 -23.40
C LEU A 231 16.51 -22.90 -24.12
N TYR A 232 15.88 -22.52 -25.23
CA TYR A 232 14.91 -23.34 -25.97
C TYR A 232 15.29 -23.54 -27.45
N THR A 233 16.57 -23.33 -27.79
CA THR A 233 17.17 -23.68 -29.09
C THR A 233 18.22 -24.76 -28.87
#